data_AF-A0A0Q8J4D9-F1
#
_entry.id   AF-A0A0Q8J4D9-F1
#
_cell.length_a   1.000
_cell.length_b   1.000
_cell.length_c   1.000
_cell.angle_alpha   90.00
_cell.angle_beta   90.00
_cell.angle_gamma   90.00
#
_symmetry.space_group_name_H-M   'P 1'
#
loop_
_entity.id
_entity.type
_entity.pdbx_description
1 polymer ?
#
loop_
_entity_poly.entity_id
_entity_poly.type
_entity_poly.pdbx_seq_one_letter_code
_entity_poly.pdbx_strand_id
1 'polypeptide(L)'
;MAFCAMMSAFVLAVYWMKTGIGSLLMLAQAAAAMAALLRLREAVLEAGLVFKAWRYVKDSWRGVRREDIRQLRSYVLRSIVPALGAWPVVAGMACLPFLMHLPVVVPGGEEVFAMATLLFVMHFAAAEVSYRRLAGAVVDSLDSRHVCAVRV
;
A
#
# COMPACT_ATOMS: atom_id res chain seq x y z
N MET A 1 -7.07 -5.39 -4.94
CA MET A 1 -7.94 -4.45 -5.69
C MET A 1 -7.15 -3.27 -6.28
N ALA A 2 -6.26 -2.63 -5.52
CA ALA A 2 -5.38 -1.56 -6.06
C ALA A 2 -4.53 -2.02 -7.26
N PHE A 3 -3.98 -3.24 -7.21
CA PHE A 3 -3.24 -3.84 -8.33
C PHE A 3 -4.07 -3.93 -9.61
N CYS A 4 -5.29 -4.45 -9.55
CA CYS A 4 -6.16 -4.57 -10.72
C CYS A 4 -6.50 -3.20 -11.32
N ALA A 5 -6.80 -2.21 -10.49
CA ALA A 5 -7.05 -0.84 -10.94
C ALA A 5 -5.81 -0.23 -11.62
N MET A 6 -4.62 -0.52 -11.10
CA MET A 6 -3.35 -0.05 -11.67
C MET A 6 -3.01 -0.74 -12.99
N MET A 7 -3.28 -2.05 -13.11
CA MET A 7 -3.16 -2.79 -14.37
C MET A 7 -4.10 -2.25 -15.44
N SER A 8 -5.36 -1.95 -15.06
CA SER A 8 -6.31 -1.32 -15.99
C SER A 8 -5.83 0.05 -16.44
N ALA A 9 -5.29 0.87 -15.54
CA ALA A 9 -4.71 2.17 -15.87
C ALA A 9 -3.54 2.04 -16.87
N PHE A 10 -2.65 1.08 -16.65
CA PHE A 10 -1.52 0.80 -17.55
C PHE A 10 -1.99 0.38 -18.93
N VAL A 11 -2.91 -0.59 -19.01
CA VAL A 11 -3.45 -1.10 -20.28
C VAL A 11 -4.11 0.03 -21.07
N LEU A 12 -4.97 0.82 -20.42
CA LEU A 12 -5.64 1.96 -21.06
C LEU A 12 -4.67 3.02 -21.57
N ALA A 13 -3.59 3.30 -20.83
CA ALA A 13 -2.56 4.24 -21.26
C ALA A 13 -1.77 3.72 -22.47
N VAL A 14 -1.40 2.44 -22.49
CA VAL A 14 -0.75 1.81 -23.64
C VAL A 14 -1.66 1.83 -24.88
N TYR A 15 -2.95 1.56 -24.71
CA TYR A 15 -3.91 1.66 -25.81
C TYR A 15 -4.09 3.08 -26.30
N TRP A 16 -4.10 4.07 -25.41
CA TRP A 16 -4.12 5.48 -25.78
C TRP A 16 -2.89 5.85 -26.61
N MET A 17 -1.67 5.47 -26.18
CA MET A 17 -0.44 5.72 -26.95
C MET A 17 -0.49 5.15 -28.38
N LYS A 18 -1.23 4.07 -28.61
CA LYS A 18 -1.40 3.48 -29.95
C LYS A 18 -2.47 4.15 -30.81
N THR A 19 -3.51 4.70 -30.20
CA THR A 19 -4.73 5.11 -30.89
C THR A 19 -4.99 6.61 -30.88
N GLY A 20 -4.37 7.35 -29.95
CA GLY A 20 -4.59 8.78 -29.73
C GLY A 20 -5.97 9.14 -29.18
N ILE A 21 -6.81 8.16 -28.80
CA ILE A 21 -8.19 8.41 -28.38
C ILE A 21 -8.23 9.01 -26.96
N GLY A 22 -8.61 10.28 -26.84
CA GLY A 22 -8.60 11.00 -25.56
C GLY A 22 -9.48 10.39 -24.45
N SER A 23 -10.55 9.66 -24.77
CA SER A 23 -11.38 8.99 -23.76
C SER A 23 -10.63 7.85 -23.04
N LEU A 24 -9.69 7.18 -23.70
CA LEU A 24 -8.84 6.15 -23.09
C LEU A 24 -7.89 6.77 -22.06
N LEU A 25 -7.36 7.97 -22.35
CA LEU A 25 -6.52 8.73 -21.43
C LEU A 25 -7.31 9.11 -20.16
N MET A 26 -8.53 9.62 -20.31
CA MET A 26 -9.38 9.98 -19.16
C MET A 26 -9.72 8.76 -18.29
N LEU A 27 -10.02 7.61 -18.92
CA LEU A 27 -10.26 6.36 -18.19
C LEU A 27 -8.99 5.86 -17.48
N ALA A 28 -7.82 5.98 -18.10
CA ALA A 28 -6.55 5.62 -17.48
C ALA A 28 -6.24 6.50 -16.26
N GLN A 29 -6.50 7.80 -16.35
CA GLN A 29 -6.35 8.74 -15.23
C GLN A 29 -7.29 8.38 -14.07
N ALA A 30 -8.57 8.12 -14.37
CA ALA A 30 -9.55 7.72 -13.37
C ALA A 30 -9.17 6.40 -12.69
N ALA A 31 -8.70 5.41 -13.45
CA ALA A 31 -8.23 4.14 -12.92
C ALA A 31 -6.98 4.30 -12.03
N ALA A 32 -6.02 5.13 -12.43
CA ALA A 32 -4.84 5.45 -11.63
C ALA A 32 -5.20 6.18 -10.33
N ALA A 33 -6.13 7.14 -10.39
CA ALA A 33 -6.64 7.84 -9.21
C ALA A 33 -7.36 6.89 -8.25
N MET A 34 -8.20 5.97 -8.76
CA MET A 34 -8.81 4.93 -7.95
C MET A 34 -7.77 4.00 -7.32
N ALA A 35 -6.74 3.59 -8.07
CA ALA A 35 -5.64 2.77 -7.53
C ALA A 35 -4.91 3.49 -6.39
N ALA A 36 -4.63 4.79 -6.53
CA ALA A 36 -4.02 5.61 -5.50
C ALA A 36 -4.91 5.72 -4.24
N LEU A 37 -6.21 5.95 -4.40
CA LEU A 37 -7.17 6.01 -3.29
C LEU A 37 -7.29 4.68 -2.55
N LEU A 38 -7.36 3.57 -3.28
CA LEU A 38 -7.38 2.23 -2.70
C LEU A 38 -6.09 1.95 -1.92
N ARG A 39 -4.94 2.35 -2.47
CA ARG A 39 -3.65 2.17 -1.79
C ARG A 39 -3.49 3.07 -0.57
N LEU A 40 -3.99 4.31 -0.63
CA LEU A 40 -4.05 5.22 0.52
C LEU A 40 -4.90 4.61 1.65
N ARG A 41 -6.07 4.07 1.32
CA ARG A 41 -6.93 3.37 2.29
C ARG A 41 -6.18 2.20 2.95
N GLU A 42 -5.50 1.37 2.16
CA GLU A 42 -4.70 0.25 2.67
C GLU A 42 -3.57 0.74 3.60
N ALA A 43 -2.81 1.75 3.19
CA ALA A 43 -1.73 2.32 3.99
C ALA A 43 -2.22 2.95 5.31
N VAL A 44 -3.36 3.63 5.29
CA VAL A 44 -4.00 4.18 6.50
C VAL A 44 -4.45 3.07 7.45
N LEU A 45 -5.02 1.98 6.92
CA LEU A 45 -5.42 0.83 7.72
C LEU A 45 -4.21 0.11 8.33
N GLU A 46 -3.14 -0.09 7.55
CA GLU A 46 -1.87 -0.66 8.01
C GLU A 46 -1.25 0.18 9.13
N ALA A 47 -1.08 1.48 8.90
CA ALA A 47 -0.53 2.40 9.89
C ALA A 47 -1.41 2.45 11.15
N GLY A 48 -2.74 2.45 10.98
CA GLY A 48 -3.70 2.42 12.09
C GLY A 48 -3.62 1.13 12.91
N LEU A 49 -3.44 -0.02 12.27
CA LEU A 49 -3.26 -1.31 12.94
C LEU A 49 -1.94 -1.34 13.72
N VAL A 50 -0.84 -0.93 13.09
CA VAL A 50 0.47 -0.86 13.75
C VAL A 50 0.45 0.11 14.93
N PHE A 51 -0.18 1.28 14.78
CA PHE A 51 -0.30 2.26 15.86
C PHE A 51 -1.17 1.75 17.01
N LYS A 52 -2.29 1.09 16.72
CA LYS A 52 -3.11 0.44 17.74
C LYS A 52 -2.34 -0.66 18.46
N ALA A 53 -1.65 -1.54 17.74
CA ALA A 53 -0.83 -2.59 18.31
C ALA A 53 0.29 -2.02 19.20
N TRP A 54 0.94 -0.94 18.75
CA TRP A 54 1.94 -0.22 19.54
C TRP A 54 1.38 0.38 20.82
N ARG A 55 0.19 1.00 20.76
CA ARG A 55 -0.50 1.55 21.93
C ARG A 55 -0.81 0.45 22.94
N TYR A 56 -1.35 -0.68 22.49
CA TYR A 56 -1.58 -1.85 23.34
C TYR A 56 -0.29 -2.32 24.00
N VAL A 57 0.81 -2.46 23.27
CA VAL A 57 2.12 -2.87 23.84
C VAL A 57 2.62 -1.90 24.92
N LYS A 58 2.30 -0.60 24.82
CA LYS A 58 2.74 0.43 25.76
C LYS A 58 1.88 0.49 27.03
N ASP A 59 0.64 0.00 27.00
CA ASP A 59 -0.24 -0.04 28.16
C ASP A 59 0.26 -1.04 29.21
N SER A 60 -0.20 -0.89 30.46
CA SER A 60 0.29 -1.71 31.57
C SER A 60 -0.29 -3.13 31.52
N TRP A 61 0.54 -4.11 31.18
CA TRP A 61 0.17 -5.53 31.17
C TRP A 61 0.36 -6.14 32.56
N ARG A 62 -0.74 -6.38 33.29
CA ARG A 62 -0.72 -7.11 34.56
C ARG A 62 -0.89 -8.61 34.29
N GLY A 63 0.01 -9.43 34.84
CA GLY A 63 -0.08 -10.91 34.75
C GLY A 63 0.54 -11.55 33.50
N VAL A 64 1.12 -10.76 32.58
CA VAL A 64 1.78 -11.27 31.36
C VAL A 64 3.30 -11.42 31.58
N ARG A 65 3.90 -12.48 31.03
CA ARG A 65 5.36 -12.71 31.12
C ARG A 65 6.12 -11.59 30.39
N ARG A 66 7.24 -11.15 30.97
CA ARG A 66 8.05 -10.05 30.41
C ARG A 66 8.67 -10.43 29.05
N GLU A 67 9.05 -11.69 28.85
CA GLU A 67 9.53 -12.20 27.56
C GLU A 67 8.51 -12.00 26.43
N ASP A 68 7.24 -12.34 26.65
CA ASP A 68 6.19 -12.25 25.63
C ASP A 68 5.95 -10.79 25.22
N ILE A 69 5.94 -9.86 26.19
CA ILE A 69 5.84 -8.42 25.94
C ILE A 69 7.04 -7.92 25.12
N ARG A 70 8.25 -8.40 25.43
CA ARG A 70 9.47 -8.04 24.71
C ARG A 70 9.44 -8.55 23.26
N GLN A 71 8.93 -9.76 23.05
CA GLN A 71 8.80 -10.37 21.73
C GLN A 71 7.74 -9.65 20.90
N LEU A 72 6.58 -9.36 21.48
CA LEU A 72 5.51 -8.57 20.86
C LEU A 72 6.01 -7.18 20.44
N ARG A 73 6.76 -6.50 21.32
CA ARG A 73 7.38 -5.19 21.02
C ARG A 73 8.37 -5.27 19.87
N SER A 74 9.17 -6.33 19.81
CA SER A 74 10.10 -6.60 18.70
C SER A 74 9.36 -6.76 17.37
N TYR A 75 8.27 -7.54 17.35
CA TYR A 75 7.47 -7.74 16.13
C TYR A 75 6.79 -6.45 15.68
N VAL A 76 6.19 -5.69 16.60
CA VAL A 76 5.57 -4.40 16.26
C VAL A 76 6.60 -3.41 15.73
N LEU A 77 7.79 -3.30 16.34
CA LEU A 77 8.87 -2.46 15.81
C LEU A 77 9.29 -2.85 14.39
N ARG A 78 9.40 -4.15 14.10
CA ARG A 78 9.71 -4.65 12.76
C ARG A 78 8.61 -4.35 11.73
N SER A 79 7.35 -4.24 12.16
CA SER A 79 6.21 -3.87 11.29
C SER A 79 6.08 -2.36 11.02
N ILE A 80 6.71 -1.49 11.83
CA ILE A 80 6.65 -0.03 11.62
C ILE A 80 7.39 0.37 10.35
N VAL A 81 8.57 -0.20 10.10
CA VAL A 81 9.40 0.12 8.92
C VAL A 81 8.66 -0.13 7.59
N PRO A 82 8.06 -1.31 7.33
CA PRO A 82 7.29 -1.53 6.11
C PRO A 82 6.02 -0.68 6.05
N ALA A 83 5.36 -0.40 7.18
CA ALA A 83 4.19 0.49 7.20
C ALA A 83 4.54 1.94 6.85
N LEU A 84 5.69 2.45 7.29
CA LEU A 84 6.21 3.76 6.88
C LEU A 84 6.67 3.76 5.42
N GLY A 85 7.30 2.67 4.98
CA GLY A 85 7.75 2.48 3.58
C GLY A 85 6.62 2.48 2.55
N ALA A 86 5.37 2.26 2.97
CA ALA A 86 4.20 2.34 2.10
C ALA A 86 3.82 3.80 1.73
N TRP A 87 4.13 4.78 2.58
CA TRP A 87 3.70 6.17 2.38
C TRP A 87 4.34 6.88 1.19
N PRO A 88 5.65 6.76 0.93
CA PRO A 88 6.26 7.31 -0.28
C PRO A 88 5.63 6.77 -1.57
N VAL A 89 5.24 5.49 -1.58
CA VAL A 89 4.59 4.85 -2.73
C VAL A 89 3.19 5.45 -2.94
N VAL A 90 2.41 5.61 -1.86
CA VAL A 90 1.10 6.26 -1.91
C VAL A 90 1.20 7.69 -2.43
N ALA A 91 2.17 8.46 -1.93
CA ALA A 91 2.41 9.83 -2.37
C ALA A 91 2.80 9.88 -3.85
N GLY A 92 3.70 8.99 -4.30
CA GLY A 92 4.08 8.87 -5.70
C GLY A 92 2.90 8.51 -6.61
N MET A 93 2.01 7.61 -6.17
CA MET A 93 0.81 7.25 -6.92
C MET A 93 -0.21 8.38 -6.98
N ALA A 94 -0.37 9.17 -5.90
CA ALA A 94 -1.25 10.33 -5.89
C ALA A 94 -0.79 11.41 -6.88
N CYS A 95 0.49 11.42 -7.26
CA CYS A 95 1.05 12.32 -8.27
C CYS A 95 0.81 11.85 -9.72
N LEU A 96 0.45 10.58 -9.95
CA LEU A 96 0.26 10.02 -11.30
C LEU A 96 -0.78 10.78 -12.16
N PRO A 97 -1.95 11.18 -11.62
CA PRO A 97 -2.92 11.96 -12.39
C PRO A 97 -2.40 13.36 -12.75
N PHE A 98 -1.50 13.94 -11.95
CA PHE A 98 -0.88 15.22 -12.26
C PHE A 98 0.20 15.08 -13.34
N LEU A 99 0.96 13.98 -13.32
CA LEU A 99 1.88 13.63 -14.41
C LEU A 99 1.15 13.44 -15.74
N MET A 100 -0.11 13.04 -15.71
CA MET A 100 -0.99 12.89 -16.89
C MET A 100 -1.50 14.21 -17.49
N HIS A 101 -1.33 15.34 -16.81
CA HIS A 101 -1.58 16.66 -17.41
C HIS A 101 -0.33 17.20 -18.13
N LEU A 102 0.85 16.65 -17.85
CA LEU A 102 2.09 17.02 -18.56
C LEU A 102 2.08 16.71 -20.06
N PRO A 103 1.45 15.65 -20.63
CA PRO A 103 1.47 15.40 -22.08
C PRO A 103 0.81 16.53 -22.88
N VAL A 104 -0.13 17.27 -22.28
CA VAL A 104 -0.78 18.42 -22.91
C VAL A 104 0.13 19.66 -22.92
N VAL A 105 1.12 19.69 -22.03
CA VAL A 105 2.00 20.85 -21.78
C VAL A 105 3.44 20.61 -22.24
N VAL A 106 3.88 19.35 -22.27
CA VAL A 106 5.26 18.92 -22.49
C VAL A 106 5.26 17.69 -23.40
N PRO A 107 5.94 17.74 -24.57
CA PRO A 107 6.09 16.57 -25.43
C PRO A 107 6.82 15.43 -24.70
N GLY A 108 6.30 14.20 -24.80
CA GLY A 108 6.86 13.01 -24.14
C GLY A 108 6.31 12.69 -22.74
N GLY A 109 5.38 13.48 -22.21
CA GLY A 109 4.75 13.20 -20.90
C GLY A 109 4.01 11.86 -20.82
N GLU A 110 3.57 11.34 -21.97
CA GLU A 110 2.89 10.06 -22.13
C GLU A 110 3.77 8.84 -21.83
N GLU A 111 5.02 8.88 -22.27
CA GLU A 111 6.01 7.82 -22.00
C GLU A 111 6.37 7.80 -20.51
N VAL A 112 6.56 8.99 -19.92
CA VAL A 112 6.84 9.14 -18.48
C VAL A 112 5.71 8.57 -17.64
N PHE A 113 4.46 8.83 -18.03
CA PHE A 113 3.31 8.26 -17.36
C PHE A 113 3.26 6.73 -17.48
N ALA A 114 3.45 6.18 -18.69
CA ALA A 114 3.42 4.75 -18.91
C ALA A 114 4.53 4.03 -18.09
N MET A 115 5.74 4.60 -18.08
CA MET A 115 6.86 4.09 -17.28
C MET A 115 6.58 4.16 -15.78
N ALA A 116 6.06 5.29 -15.27
CA ALA A 116 5.70 5.43 -13.87
C ALA A 116 4.61 4.41 -13.46
N THR A 117 3.58 4.26 -14.29
CA THR A 117 2.50 3.30 -14.06
C THR A 117 3.01 1.87 -14.04
N LEU A 118 3.92 1.51 -14.95
CA LEU A 118 4.59 0.21 -14.99
C LEU A 118 5.43 -0.06 -13.74
N LEU A 119 6.20 0.93 -13.28
CA LEU A 119 7.00 0.83 -12.05
C LEU A 119 6.12 0.54 -10.83
N PHE A 120 4.97 1.21 -10.72
CA PHE A 120 4.02 0.93 -9.64
C PHE A 120 3.37 -0.44 -9.79
N VAL A 121 3.00 -0.87 -11.01
CA VAL A 121 2.52 -2.24 -11.26
C VAL A 121 3.54 -3.28 -10.79
N MET A 122 4.81 -3.12 -11.16
CA MET A 122 5.90 -4.00 -10.72
C MET A 122 6.09 -3.96 -9.21
N HIS A 123 6.01 -2.76 -8.61
CA HIS A 123 6.07 -2.60 -7.16
C HIS A 123 4.95 -3.38 -6.47
N PHE A 124 3.70 -3.28 -6.94
CA PHE A 124 2.60 -4.05 -6.36
C PHE A 124 2.79 -5.56 -6.51
N ALA A 125 3.25 -6.02 -7.68
CA ALA A 125 3.52 -7.43 -7.91
C ALA A 125 4.63 -7.97 -6.97
N ALA A 126 5.69 -7.18 -6.73
CA ALA A 126 6.77 -7.56 -5.82
C ALA A 126 6.37 -7.43 -4.34
N ALA A 127 5.58 -6.41 -4.00
CA ALA A 127 5.16 -6.13 -2.63
C ALA A 127 4.07 -7.08 -2.13
N GLU A 128 3.34 -7.76 -3.01
CA GLU A 128 2.31 -8.75 -2.64
C GLU A 128 2.87 -9.85 -1.72
N VAL A 129 4.13 -10.25 -1.95
CA VAL A 129 4.84 -11.23 -1.11
C VAL A 129 5.14 -10.67 0.28
N SER A 130 5.61 -9.43 0.35
CA SER A 130 5.91 -8.74 1.61
C SER A 130 4.65 -8.47 2.43
N TYR A 131 3.53 -8.16 1.76
CA TYR A 131 2.25 -7.94 2.42
C TYR A 131 1.66 -9.22 3.01
N ARG A 132 1.72 -10.33 2.26
CA ARG A 132 1.31 -11.65 2.78
C ARG A 132 2.15 -12.08 3.98
N ARG A 133 3.45 -11.77 3.98
CA ARG A 133 4.34 -12.02 5.14
C ARG A 133 4.00 -11.13 6.33
N LEU A 134 3.67 -9.85 6.11
CA LEU A 134 3.24 -8.93 7.16
C LEU A 134 1.90 -9.37 7.76
N ALA A 135 0.93 -9.70 6.92
CA ALA A 135 -0.38 -10.21 7.32
C ALA A 135 -0.24 -11.54 8.08
N GLY A 136 0.60 -12.46 7.59
CA GLY A 136 0.93 -13.71 8.29
C GLY A 136 1.54 -13.44 9.66
N ALA A 137 2.55 -12.57 9.75
CA ALA A 137 3.18 -12.23 11.03
C ALA A 137 2.21 -11.57 12.03
N VAL A 138 1.27 -10.74 11.54
CA VAL A 138 0.23 -10.12 12.38
C VAL A 138 -0.82 -11.15 12.81
N VAL A 139 -1.28 -12.02 11.92
CA VAL A 139 -2.21 -13.11 12.25
C VAL A 139 -1.56 -14.09 13.23
N ASP A 140 -0.33 -14.52 13.00
CA ASP A 140 0.42 -15.40 13.91
C ASP A 140 0.61 -14.75 15.29
N SER A 141 0.77 -13.42 15.35
CA SER A 141 0.84 -12.70 16.63
C SER A 141 -0.51 -12.67 17.37
N LEU A 142 -1.63 -12.71 16.65
CA LEU A 142 -3.00 -12.74 17.20
C LEU A 142 -3.47 -14.17 17.52
N ASP A 143 -3.01 -15.16 16.76
CA ASP A 143 -3.36 -16.59 16.89
C ASP A 143 -2.47 -17.31 17.93
N SER A 144 -1.50 -16.60 18.50
CA SER A 144 -0.88 -17.03 19.74
C SER A 144 -1.97 -17.11 20.83
N ARG A 145 -2.41 -18.34 21.13
CA ARG A 145 -3.45 -18.79 22.07
C ARG A 145 -3.36 -18.22 23.51
N HIS A 146 -2.54 -17.20 23.75
CA HIS A 146 -2.28 -16.53 25.01
C HIS A 146 -2.86 -15.11 25.10
N VAL A 147 -3.20 -14.44 23.98
CA VAL A 147 -3.72 -13.06 24.03
C VAL A 147 -5.22 -13.01 24.35
N CYS A 148 -6.00 -14.04 23.99
CA CYS A 148 -7.43 -14.13 24.31
C CYS A 148 -7.74 -14.78 25.67
N ALA A 149 -6.74 -15.23 26.44
CA ALA A 149 -6.96 -15.74 27.80
C ALA A 149 -7.15 -14.63 28.86
N VAL A 150 -7.13 -13.34 28.47
CA VAL A 150 -7.32 -12.18 29.39
C VAL A 150 -8.75 -11.63 29.32
N ARG A 151 -9.68 -12.33 28.67
CA ARG A 151 -11.12 -12.07 28.82
C ARG A 151 -11.90 -13.38 28.93
N VAL A 152 -11.79 -14.05 30.08
CA VAL A 152 -12.91 -14.55 30.88
C VAL A 152 -12.50 -14.45 32.35
#